data_AF-A0A1H4EDK9-F1
#
_entry.id   AF-A0A1H4EDK9-F1
#
_cell.length_a   1.000
_cell.length_b   1.000
_cell.length_c   1.000
_cell.angle_alpha   90.00
_cell.angle_beta   90.00
_cell.angle_gamma   90.00
#
_symmetry.space_group_name_H-M   'P 1'
#
loop_
_entity.id
_entity.type
_entity.pdbx_description
1 polymer ?
#
loop_
_entity_poly.entity_id
_entity_poly.type
_entity_poly.pdbx_seq_one_letter_code
_entity_poly.pdbx_strand_id
1 'polypeptide(L)' 'MRQEEKWGMMYKMVVCFIEANHRNPSKYKIEEHGMLNWVKANRKALNAGKMKVERVERFSNLLKLMERYRRVNQYQ' A
#
# COMPACT_ATOMS: atom_id res chain seq x y z
N MET A 1 -15.26 12.05 -9.26
CA MET A 1 -14.33 11.81 -8.14
C MET A 1 -12.96 12.38 -8.50
N ARG A 2 -12.46 13.33 -7.71
CA ARG A 2 -11.16 13.98 -7.91
C ARG A 2 -10.01 12.98 -7.67
N GLN A 3 -8.87 13.21 -8.33
CA GLN A 3 -7.66 12.38 -8.20
C GLN A 3 -7.20 12.23 -6.73
N GLU A 4 -7.44 13.24 -5.90
CA GLU A 4 -7.07 13.24 -4.48
C GLU A 4 -7.99 12.36 -3.64
N GLU A 5 -9.30 12.42 -3.90
CA GLU A 5 -10.30 11.56 -3.26
C GLU A 5 -10.01 10.08 -3.58
N LYS A 6 -9.68 9.76 -4.84
CA LYS A 6 -9.28 8.41 -5.26
C LYS A 6 -8.05 7.91 -4.50
N TRP A 7 -7.02 8.74 -4.36
CA TRP A 7 -5.81 8.35 -3.64
C TRP A 7 -6.09 8.07 -2.17
N GLY A 8 -6.86 8.94 -1.51
CA GLY A 8 -7.24 8.77 -0.11
C GLY A 8 -8.11 7.53 0.13
N MET A 9 -9.04 7.23 -0.79
CA MET A 9 -9.86 6.02 -0.72
C MET A 9 -9.03 4.74 -0.84
N MET A 10 -8.13 4.68 -1.84
CA MET A 10 -7.25 3.51 -2.00
C MET A 10 -6.29 3.35 -0.83
N TYR A 11 -5.75 4.45 -0.30
CA TYR A 11 -4.92 4.43 0.91
C TYR A 11 -5.67 3.79 2.08
N LYS A 12 -6.89 4.27 2.38
CA LYS A 12 -7.73 3.72 3.45
C LYS A 12 -8.05 2.25 3.21
N MET A 13 -8.41 1.88 1.98
CA MET A 13 -8.71 0.49 1.61
C MET A 13 -7.54 -0.45 1.91
N VAL A 14 -6.32 -0.07 1.54
CA VAL A 14 -5.11 -0.87 1.80
C VAL A 14 -4.81 -0.95 3.30
N VAL A 15 -4.89 0.16 4.03
CA VAL A 15 -4.67 0.17 5.49
C VAL A 15 -5.67 -0.74 6.20
N CYS A 16 -6.97 -0.55 5.96
CA CYS A 16 -8.02 -1.37 6.55
C CYS A 16 -7.83 -2.85 6.22
N PHE A 17 -7.44 -3.17 4.98
CA PHE A 17 -7.16 -4.54 4.59
C PHE A 17 -6.02 -5.14 5.42
N ILE A 18 -4.90 -4.44 5.56
CA ILE A 18 -3.74 -4.93 6.31
C ILE A 18 -4.08 -5.09 7.80
N GLU A 19 -4.77 -4.12 8.38
CA GLU A 19 -5.17 -4.18 9.79
C GLU A 19 -6.16 -5.30 10.08
N ALA A 20 -7.15 -5.52 9.20
CA ALA A 20 -8.15 -6.56 9.38
C ALA A 20 -7.62 -7.98 9.11
N ASN A 21 -6.67 -8.13 8.18
CA ASN A 21 -6.15 -9.44 7.77
C ASN A 21 -4.78 -9.78 8.36
N HIS A 22 -4.11 -8.83 9.01
CA HIS A 22 -2.74 -8.94 9.53
C HIS A 22 -1.73 -9.45 8.48
N ARG A 23 -1.92 -9.08 7.21
CA ARG A 23 -1.04 -9.44 6.08
C ARG A 23 -1.13 -8.42 4.96
N ASN A 24 -0.12 -8.42 4.10
CA ASN A 24 -0.10 -7.61 2.88
C ASN A 24 -1.02 -8.17 1.76
N PRO A 25 -1.53 -7.30 0.86
CA PRO A 25 -2.19 -7.72 -0.37
C PRO A 25 -1.31 -8.65 -1.21
N SER A 26 -1.91 -9.71 -1.73
CA SER A 26 -1.26 -10.82 -2.41
C SER A 26 -1.49 -10.79 -3.91
N LYS A 27 -0.50 -11.27 -4.67
CA LYS A 27 -0.64 -11.49 -6.12
C LYS A 27 -1.52 -12.70 -6.46
N TYR A 28 -1.80 -13.57 -5.49
CA TYR A 28 -2.53 -14.82 -5.71
C TYR A 28 -4.05 -14.67 -5.60
N LYS A 29 -4.55 -13.49 -5.22
CA LYS A 29 -5.99 -13.20 -5.06
C LYS A 29 -6.35 -12.02 -5.96
N ILE A 30 -7.24 -12.24 -6.92
CA ILE A 30 -7.54 -11.26 -7.97
C ILE A 30 -8.17 -9.98 -7.40
N GLU A 31 -8.95 -10.11 -6.33
CA GLU A 31 -9.57 -9.02 -5.57
C GLU A 31 -8.52 -8.11 -4.91
N GLU A 32 -7.31 -8.63 -4.67
CA GLU A 32 -6.21 -7.91 -4.04
C GLU A 32 -5.28 -7.23 -5.05
N HIS A 33 -5.42 -7.53 -6.35
CA HIS A 33 -4.54 -6.99 -7.41
C HIS A 33 -4.61 -5.47 -7.49
N GLY A 34 -5.81 -4.90 -7.33
CA GLY A 34 -5.98 -3.44 -7.33
C GLY A 34 -5.17 -2.76 -6.21
N MET A 35 -5.25 -3.30 -5.00
CA MET A 35 -4.49 -2.83 -3.84
C MET A 35 -2.98 -3.01 -4.04
N LEU A 36 -2.56 -4.19 -4.48
CA LEU A 36 -1.15 -4.50 -4.73
C LEU A 36 -0.54 -3.59 -5.80
N ASN A 37 -1.23 -3.40 -6.92
CA ASN A 37 -0.76 -2.56 -8.03
C ASN A 37 -0.73 -1.09 -7.63
N TRP A 38 -1.71 -0.63 -6.85
CA TRP A 38 -1.70 0.73 -6.31
C TRP A 38 -0.50 0.98 -5.40
N VAL A 39 -0.17 0.04 -4.49
CA VAL A 39 1.03 0.15 -3.65
C VAL A 39 2.31 0.19 -4.50
N LYS A 40 2.43 -0.68 -5.52
CA LYS A 40 3.59 -0.69 -6.43
C LYS A 40 3.76 0.64 -7.17
N ALA A 41 2.68 1.18 -7.71
CA ALA A 41 2.70 2.45 -8.43
C ALA A 41 3.13 3.61 -7.52
N ASN A 42 2.62 3.66 -6.29
CA ASN A 42 2.99 4.69 -5.32
C ASN A 42 4.44 4.54 -4.83
N ARG A 43 4.93 3.31 -4.63
CA ARG A 43 6.35 3.08 -4.33
C ARG A 43 7.26 3.57 -5.45
N LYS A 44 6.89 3.33 -6.71
CA LYS A 44 7.61 3.88 -7.87
C LYS A 44 7.60 5.41 -7.89
N ALA A 45 6.46 6.04 -7.59
CA ALA A 45 6.34 7.49 -7.53
C ALA A 45 7.17 8.10 -6.38
N LEU A 46 7.18 7.47 -5.19
CA LEU A 46 8.00 7.88 -4.06
C LEU A 46 9.50 7.81 -4.42
N ASN A 47 9.95 6.67 -4.93
CA ASN A 47 11.36 6.46 -5.29
C ASN A 47 11.83 7.41 -6.41
N ALA A 48 10.92 7.83 -7.29
CA ALA A 48 11.21 8.80 -8.34
C ALA A 48 11.15 10.27 -7.87
N GLY A 49 10.83 10.54 -6.61
CA GLY A 49 10.63 11.91 -6.09
C GLY A 49 9.42 12.63 -6.68
N LYS A 50 8.47 11.89 -7.28
CA LYS A 50 7.28 12.44 -7.97
C LYS A 50 6.02 12.41 -7.10
N MET A 51 6.13 11.93 -5.86
CA MET A 51 5.01 11.89 -4.92
C MET A 51 4.81 13.26 -4.27
N LYS A 52 3.57 13.73 -4.20
CA LYS A 52 3.22 14.97 -3.48
C LYS A 52 3.65 14.88 -2.02
N VAL A 53 4.14 15.98 -1.46
CA VAL A 53 4.68 16.04 -0.09
C VAL A 53 3.66 15.54 0.94
N GLU A 54 2.38 15.92 0.82
CA GLU A 54 1.35 15.47 1.77
C GLU A 54 1.06 13.95 1.72
N ARG A 55 1.48 13.27 0.64
CA ARG A 55 1.33 11.82 0.47
C ARG A 55 2.57 11.05 0.95
N VAL A 56 3.74 11.67 0.91
CA VAL A 56 5.02 11.03 1.28
C VAL A 56 4.95 10.50 2.71
N GLU A 57 4.50 11.31 3.66
CA GLU A 57 4.40 10.91 5.07
C GLU A 57 3.41 9.74 5.25
N ARG A 58 2.20 9.88 4.70
CA ARG A 58 1.16 8.85 4.80
C ARG A 58 1.60 7.53 4.17
N PHE A 59 2.21 7.59 3.00
CA PHE A 59 2.68 6.40 2.29
C PHE A 59 3.88 5.76 3.00
N SER A 60 4.79 6.56 3.57
CA SER A 60 5.88 6.05 4.41
C SER A 60 5.36 5.30 5.63
N ASN A 61 4.32 5.80 6.28
CA ASN A 61 3.68 5.09 7.40
C ASN A 61 3.01 3.79 6.95
N LEU A 62 2.36 3.77 5.78
CA LEU A 62 1.85 2.53 5.19
C LEU A 62 2.98 1.52 4.90
N LEU A 63 4.13 1.96 4.39
CA LEU A 63 5.27 1.06 4.16
C LEU A 63 5.78 0.42 5.46
N LYS A 64 5.82 1.18 6.57
CA LYS A 64 6.15 0.65 7.91
C LYS A 64 5.12 -0.38 8.38
N LEU A 65 3.83 -0.10 8.19
CA LEU A 65 2.75 -1.04 8.50
C LEU A 65 2.89 -2.34 7.69
N MET A 66 3.19 -2.23 6.40
CA MET A 66 3.41 -3.39 5.53
C MET A 66 4.63 -4.22 5.94
N GLU A 67 5.69 -3.57 6.42
CA GLU A 67 6.89 -4.27 6.91
C GLU A 67 6.59 -5.05 8.19
N ARG A 68 5.79 -4.48 9.11
CA ARG A 68 5.32 -5.18 10.31
C ARG A 68 4.58 -6.48 9.98
N TYR A 69 3.78 -6.47 8.92
CA TYR A 69 3.02 -7.64 8.45
C TYR A 69 3.65 -8.29 7.21
N ARG A 70 4.98 -8.15 7.06
CA ARG A 70 5.71 -8.79 5.96
C ARG A 70 5.64 -10.30 6.13
N ARG A 71 5.34 -11.00 5.04
CA ARG A 71 5.42 -12.46 5.01
C ARG A 71 6.88 -12.87 5.18
N VAL A 72 7.18 -13.53 6.29
CA VAL A 72 8.47 -14.19 6.53
C VAL A 72 8.43 -15.55 5.83
N ASN A 73 9.52 -15.93 5.16
CA ASN A 73 9.63 -17.25 4.56
C ASN A 73 9.84 -18.28 5.68
N GLN A 74 9.13 -19.40 5.63
CA GLN A 74 9.16 -20.44 6.67
C GLN A 74 10.51 -21.18 6.78
N TYR A 75 11.46 -20.89 5.88
CA TYR A 75 12.80 -21.46 5.83
C TYR A 75 13.91 -20.43 6.14
N GLN A 76 13.55 -19.29 6.74
CA GLN A 76 14.54 -18.33 7.26
C GLN A 76 15.09 -18.76 8.62
#